data_AF-A0A952E610-F1
#
_entry.id   AF-A0A952E610-F1
#
_cell.length_a   1.000
_cell.length_b   1.000
_cell.length_c   1.000
_cell.angle_alpha   90.00
_cell.angle_beta   90.00
_cell.angle_gamma   90.00
#
_symmetry.space_group_name_H-M   'P 1'
#
loop_
_entity.id
_entity.type
_entity.pdbx_description
1 polymer ?
#
loop_
_entity_poly.entity_id
_entity_poly.type
_entity_poly.pdbx_seq_one_letter_code
_entity_poly.pdbx_strand_id
1 'polypeptide(L)' 'MIRLRPLDYAATGKHQPHVENFFGAIRGEEKLNCPAEISYETAVMVLKVNEAIKAGCRLEFKPEEFHV' A
#
# COMPACT_ATOMS: atom_id res chain seq x y z
N MET A 1 3.69 -33.57 -22.82
CA MET A 1 3.88 -32.33 -23.62
C MET A 1 3.10 -31.23 -22.90
N ILE A 2 3.76 -30.49 -22.01
CA ILE A 2 3.12 -29.42 -21.24
C ILE A 2 3.02 -28.20 -22.17
N ARG A 3 1.80 -27.85 -22.55
CA ARG A 3 1.53 -26.67 -23.37
C ARG A 3 1.75 -25.44 -22.48
N LEU A 4 2.92 -24.82 -22.59
CA LEU A 4 3.17 -23.50 -22.02
C LEU A 4 2.13 -22.56 -22.62
N ARG A 5 1.18 -22.10 -21.81
CA ARG A 5 0.31 -20.98 -22.23
C ARG A 5 1.23 -19.80 -22.51
N PRO A 6 1.09 -19.10 -23.66
CA PRO A 6 1.74 -17.82 -23.83
C PRO A 6 1.35 -16.94 -22.65
N LEU A 7 2.33 -16.37 -21.95
CA LEU A 7 2.07 -15.30 -20.99
C LEU A 7 1.58 -14.12 -21.82
N ASP A 8 0.26 -14.05 -21.95
CA ASP A 8 -0.49 -12.88 -22.36
C ASP A 8 -0.20 -11.75 -21.37
N TYR A 9 0.90 -11.05 -21.59
CA TYR A 9 1.32 -9.82 -20.90
C TYR A 9 0.30 -8.66 -21.02
N ALA A 10 -0.88 -8.91 -21.57
CA ALA A 10 -1.96 -7.95 -21.77
C ALA A 10 -3.02 -8.00 -20.66
N ALA A 11 -2.71 -8.61 -19.51
CA ALA A 11 -3.39 -8.20 -18.28
C ALA A 11 -2.73 -6.89 -17.83
N THR A 12 -3.25 -5.74 -18.26
CA THR A 12 -3.01 -4.48 -17.52
C THR A 12 -3.73 -4.65 -16.18
N GLY A 13 -3.12 -5.41 -15.27
CA GLY A 13 -3.69 -5.70 -13.97
C GLY A 13 -3.96 -4.40 -13.25
N LYS A 14 -4.84 -4.43 -12.24
CA LYS A 14 -5.15 -3.25 -11.40
C LYS A 14 -3.90 -2.55 -10.83
N HIS A 15 -2.75 -3.24 -10.83
CA HIS A 15 -1.44 -2.76 -10.39
C HIS A 15 -0.67 -1.95 -11.46
N GLN A 16 -0.90 -2.17 -12.76
CA GLN A 16 -0.14 -1.51 -13.83
C GLN A 16 -0.16 0.04 -13.72
N PRO A 17 -1.32 0.69 -13.48
CA PRO A 17 -1.35 2.15 -13.30
C PRO A 17 -0.52 2.66 -12.10
N HIS A 18 -0.40 1.86 -11.03
CA HIS A 18 0.42 2.23 -9.87
C HIS A 18 1.91 2.23 -10.21
N VAL A 19 2.34 1.24 -10.99
CA VAL A 19 3.75 1.09 -11.39
C VAL A 19 4.16 2.21 -12.36
N GLU A 20 3.30 2.52 -13.33
CA GLU A 20 3.52 3.63 -14.27
C GLU A 20 3.65 4.97 -13.55
N ASN A 21 2.71 5.27 -12.64
CA ASN A 21 2.77 6.48 -11.84
C ASN A 21 4.00 6.54 -10.92
N PHE A 22 4.37 5.43 -10.29
CA PHE A 22 5.56 5.37 -9.45
C PHE A 22 6.82 5.77 -10.26
N PHE A 23 7.01 5.19 -11.43
CA PHE A 23 8.16 5.53 -12.27
C PHE A 23 8.09 6.94 -12.86
N GLY A 24 6.89 7.42 -13.22
CA GLY A 24 6.68 8.81 -13.64
C GLY A 24 7.07 9.81 -12.54
N ALA A 25 6.70 9.53 -11.30
CA ALA A 25 7.09 10.34 -10.15
C ALA A 25 8.60 10.36 -9.91
N ILE A 26 9.28 9.21 -10.02
CA ILE A 26 10.75 9.13 -9.89
C ILE A 26 11.46 9.96 -10.97
N ARG A 27 10.90 10.03 -12.19
CA ARG A 27 11.43 10.84 -13.29
C ARG A 27 11.06 12.32 -13.20
N GLY A 28 10.22 12.72 -12.25
CA GLY A 28 9.72 14.10 -12.13
C GLY A 28 8.66 14.47 -13.17
N GLU A 29 8.04 13.48 -13.82
CA GLU A 29 7.01 13.66 -14.84
C GLU A 29 5.61 13.75 -14.23
N GLU A 30 5.40 13.13 -13.06
CA GLU A 30 4.11 13.04 -12.39
C GLU A 30 4.22 13.27 -10.88
N LYS A 31 3.08 13.56 -10.23
CA LYS A 31 2.96 13.47 -8.78
C LYS A 31 2.71 12.02 -8.36
N LEU A 32 3.37 11.56 -7.31
CA LEU A 32 3.13 10.23 -6.75
C LEU A 32 1.72 10.15 -6.14
N ASN A 33 0.92 9.19 -6.62
CA ASN A 33 -0.48 9.01 -6.21
C ASN A 33 -0.62 8.28 -4.87
N CYS A 34 0.35 7.42 -4.51
CA CYS A 34 0.34 6.66 -3.26
C CYS A 34 1.62 6.98 -2.45
N PRO A 35 1.66 8.16 -1.80
CA PRO A 35 2.80 8.56 -1.00
C PRO A 35 2.86 7.77 0.32
N ALA A 36 4.06 7.63 0.86
CA ALA A 36 4.33 6.76 2.01
C ALA A 36 3.58 7.22 3.27
N GLU A 37 3.42 8.53 3.46
CA GLU A 37 2.77 9.16 4.59
C GLU A 37 1.32 8.67 4.77
N ILE A 38 0.58 8.51 3.66
CA ILE A 38 -0.80 8.01 3.69
C ILE A 38 -0.82 6.51 4.02
N SER A 39 0.14 5.74 3.51
CA SER A 39 0.26 4.31 3.82
C SER A 39 0.72 4.05 5.26
N TYR A 40 1.47 4.97 5.86
CA TYR A 40 1.96 4.88 7.23
C TYR A 40 0.80 4.83 8.22
N GLU A 41 -0.21 5.69 8.06
CA GLU A 41 -1.40 5.70 8.91
C GLU A 41 -2.11 4.33 8.90
N THR A 42 -2.22 3.73 7.72
CA THR A 42 -2.79 2.38 7.56
C THR A 42 -1.96 1.33 8.30
N ALA A 43 -0.62 1.39 8.18
CA ALA A 43 0.27 0.47 8.86
C ALA A 43 0.17 0.61 10.40
N VAL A 44 0.14 1.83 10.93
CA VAL A 44 -0.08 2.10 12.36
C VAL A 44 -1.37 1.44 12.83
N MET A 45 -2.48 1.66 12.12
CA MET A 45 -3.78 1.10 12.51
C MET A 45 -3.79 -0.43 12.49
N VAL A 46 -3.31 -1.05 11.40
CA VAL A 46 -3.32 -2.50 11.23
C VAL A 46 -2.45 -3.18 12.30
N LEU A 47 -1.29 -2.61 12.61
CA LEU A 47 -0.39 -3.20 13.61
C LEU A 47 -0.89 -3.00 15.04
N LYS A 48 -1.60 -1.90 15.33
CA LYS A 48 -2.20 -1.61 16.66
C LYS A 48 -3.27 -2.63 17.06
N VAL A 49 -3.89 -3.33 16.10
CA VAL A 49 -4.86 -4.40 16.38
C VAL A 49 -4.25 -5.47 17.29
N ASN A 50 -2.95 -5.72 17.20
CA ASN A 50 -2.27 -6.67 18.09
C ASN A 50 -2.35 -6.23 19.57
N GLU A 51 -2.23 -4.93 19.85
CA GLU A 51 -2.37 -4.38 21.19
C GLU A 51 -3.82 -4.48 21.68
N ALA A 52 -4.80 -4.18 20.82
CA ALA A 52 -6.22 -4.27 21.14
C ALA A 52 -6.63 -5.71 21.48
N ILE A 53 -6.16 -6.69 20.69
CA ILE A 53 -6.41 -8.12 20.93
C ILE A 53 -5.79 -8.54 22.27
N LYS A 54 -4.53 -8.15 22.53
CA LYS A 54 -3.85 -8.49 23.79
C LYS A 54 -4.54 -7.89 25.01
N ALA A 55 -5.08 -6.68 24.90
CA ALA A 55 -5.81 -6.00 25.97
C ALA A 55 -7.28 -6.44 26.09
N GLY A 56 -7.83 -7.08 25.05
CA GLY A 56 -9.24 -7.45 24.99
C GLY A 56 -10.19 -6.25 24.99
N CYS A 57 -9.74 -5.09 24.48
CA CYS A 57 -10.50 -3.85 24.52
C CYS A 57 -10.35 -3.03 23.24
N ARG A 58 -11.24 -2.04 23.07
CA ARG A 58 -11.10 -1.02 22.04
C ARG A 58 -10.01 -0.03 22.46
N LEU A 59 -9.15 0.32 21.51
CA LEU A 59 -8.16 1.38 21.65
C LEU A 59 -8.65 2.64 20.94
N GLU A 60 -8.40 3.81 21.55
CA GLU A 60 -8.59 5.10 20.91
C GLU A 60 -7.25 5.59 20.39
N PHE A 61 -7.23 6.05 19.13
CA PHE A 61 -6.03 6.62 18.52
C PHE A 61 -5.91 8.10 18.89
N LYS A 62 -4.68 8.55 19.15
CA LYS A 62 -4.34 9.96 19.24
C LYS A 62 -3.68 10.44 17.95
N PRO A 63 -3.86 11.71 17.54
CA PRO A 63 -3.24 12.24 16.32
C PRO A 63 -1.72 12.06 16.25
N GLU A 64 -1.04 12.11 17.40
CA GLU A 64 0.41 11.98 17.48
C GLU A 64 0.91 10.57 17.10
N GLU A 65 0.05 9.54 17.18
CA GLU A 65 0.42 8.17 16.81
C GLU A 65 0.60 7.98 15.29
N PHE A 66 0.15 8.95 14.49
CA PHE A 66 0.29 8.95 13.03
C PHE A 66 1.51 9.71 12.52
N HIS A 67 2.35 10.22 13.42
CA HIS A 67 3.54 11.01 13.10
C HIS A 67 4.80 10.30 13.62
N VAL A 68 5.94 10.48 12.93
CA VAL A 68 7.27 9.95 13.31
C VAL A 68 8.15 11.05 13.88
#